data_AF-A0A484C921-F1
#
_entry.id   AF-A0A484C921-F1
#
_cell.length_a   1.000
_cell.length_b   1.000
_cell.length_c   1.000
_cell.angle_alpha   90.00
_cell.angle_beta   90.00
_cell.angle_gamma   90.00
#
_symmetry.space_group_name_H-M   'P 1'
#
loop_
_entity.id
_entity.type
_entity.pdbx_description
1 polymer ?
#
loop_
_entity_poly.entity_id
_entity_poly.type
_entity_poly.pdbx_seq_one_letter_code
_entity_poly.pdbx_strand_id
1 'polypeptide(L)'
;MFNHHFFDGEASSAVLQAFLQEADGQKVVMVADPPFGGLVKPLANTFSLISQSWRKLQTSDSSNTEMPMMWIFPYFLEPRILECFPSFTMLDYQVDYDNHSLYKHGKTGRKQSPVRLFTNISPKDVVLPKDEGYRFCSICQRFVLFLNKHCAKCNVCPSKDGREWKHCSTCGKCVKPSWKHCQACGRCALPAHPCGPGQAQDGCFSCGSREHKRKACPLKDSHRISSHRSKAKSGGKNVSRHPLVKPKAKRMSGGARRAKKMAALSK
;
A
#
# COMPACT_ATOMS: atom_id res chain seq x y z
N MET A 1 0.96 0.29 14.95
CA MET A 1 0.60 0.27 13.52
C MET A 1 0.31 -1.14 12.97
N PHE A 2 1.13 -2.17 13.24
CA PHE A 2 0.87 -3.52 12.71
C PHE A 2 0.00 -4.40 13.62
N ASN A 3 -0.07 -4.07 14.91
CA ASN A 3 -0.70 -4.87 15.96
C ASN A 3 -1.64 -4.04 16.86
N HIS A 4 -1.98 -2.81 16.46
CA HIS A 4 -2.80 -1.89 17.25
C HIS A 4 -2.38 -1.72 18.73
N HIS A 5 -1.07 -1.80 19.03
CA HIS A 5 -0.56 -1.65 20.39
C HIS A 5 -0.32 -0.18 20.78
N PHE A 6 -0.73 0.19 22.00
CA PHE A 6 -0.45 1.47 22.66
C PHE A 6 0.61 1.26 23.74
N PHE A 7 1.75 1.93 23.63
CA PHE A 7 2.88 1.73 24.55
C PHE A 7 2.58 2.22 25.98
N ASP A 8 1.76 3.26 26.13
CA ASP A 8 1.32 3.77 27.44
C ASP A 8 -0.03 3.17 27.89
N GLY A 9 -0.43 2.05 27.26
CA GLY A 9 -1.65 1.32 27.60
C GLY A 9 -2.91 2.18 27.49
N GLU A 10 -3.76 2.09 28.52
CA GLU A 10 -5.09 2.70 28.55
C GLU A 10 -5.07 4.23 28.46
N ALA A 11 -4.03 4.90 28.96
CA ALA A 11 -3.93 6.36 28.89
C ALA A 11 -3.89 6.85 27.44
N SER A 12 -3.03 6.26 26.61
CA SER A 12 -2.92 6.62 25.18
C SER A 12 -4.10 6.11 24.35
N SER A 13 -4.72 4.99 24.74
CA SER A 13 -5.98 4.51 24.14
C SER A 13 -7.14 5.48 24.40
N ALA A 14 -7.27 5.99 25.62
CA ALA A 14 -8.29 6.96 26.01
C ALA A 14 -8.13 8.30 25.26
N VAL A 15 -6.88 8.76 25.03
CA VAL A 15 -6.62 9.95 24.20
C VAL A 15 -7.15 9.76 22.78
N LEU A 16 -6.93 8.59 22.16
CA LEU A 16 -7.49 8.32 20.84
C LEU A 16 -9.03 8.30 20.86
N GLN A 17 -9.64 7.67 21.87
CA GLN A 17 -11.11 7.60 21.98
C GLN A 17 -11.73 8.99 22.13
N ALA A 18 -11.15 9.84 22.99
CA ALA A 18 -11.58 11.22 23.16
C ALA A 18 -11.49 11.99 21.83
N PHE A 19 -10.36 11.88 21.13
CA PHE A 19 -10.17 12.53 19.82
C PHE A 19 -11.21 12.08 18.78
N LEU A 20 -11.57 10.79 18.76
CA LEU A 20 -12.58 10.27 17.83
C LEU A 20 -14.01 10.74 18.14
N GLN A 21 -14.26 11.27 19.34
CA GLN A 21 -15.53 11.86 19.79
C GLN A 21 -15.56 13.39 19.74
N GLU A 22 -14.41 14.04 19.56
CA GLU A 22 -14.32 15.51 19.49
C GLU A 22 -15.28 16.08 18.44
N ALA A 23 -15.72 17.32 18.67
CA ALA A 23 -16.68 18.03 17.81
C ALA A 23 -18.00 17.26 17.58
N ASP A 24 -18.60 16.71 18.65
CA ASP A 24 -19.86 15.96 18.62
C ASP A 24 -19.84 14.78 17.62
N GLY A 25 -18.68 14.12 17.49
CA GLY A 25 -18.47 13.00 16.56
C GLY A 25 -18.35 13.42 15.08
N GLN A 26 -18.27 14.72 14.78
CA GLN A 26 -18.19 15.20 13.39
C GLN A 26 -16.81 15.03 12.73
N LYS A 27 -16.85 14.74 11.42
CA LYS A 27 -15.81 14.87 10.37
C LYS A 27 -14.38 14.49 10.77
N VAL A 28 -14.18 13.24 11.19
CA VAL A 28 -12.84 12.63 11.24
C VAL A 28 -12.47 12.02 9.89
N VAL A 29 -11.22 12.20 9.45
CA VAL A 29 -10.62 11.43 8.34
C VAL A 29 -9.33 10.79 8.81
N MET A 30 -9.16 9.49 8.57
CA MET A 30 -7.90 8.81 8.85
C MET A 30 -6.98 8.93 7.64
N VAL A 31 -5.85 9.63 7.78
CA VAL A 31 -4.79 9.68 6.76
C VAL A 31 -3.61 8.82 7.23
N ALA A 32 -3.17 7.88 6.40
CA ALA A 32 -2.10 6.96 6.76
C ALA A 32 -1.08 6.78 5.63
N ASP A 33 0.20 6.98 5.96
CA ASP A 33 1.35 6.68 5.09
C ASP A 33 2.28 5.66 5.79
N PRO A 34 1.89 4.38 5.83
CA PRO A 34 2.64 3.35 6.54
C PRO A 34 3.87 2.87 5.74
N PRO A 35 4.87 2.25 6.39
CA PRO A 35 6.03 1.71 5.71
C PRO A 35 5.67 0.71 4.59
N PHE A 36 6.13 0.96 3.36
CA PHE A 36 5.79 0.16 2.18
C PHE A 36 6.24 -1.30 2.23
N GLY A 37 7.30 -1.60 3.00
CA GLY A 37 7.77 -2.96 3.24
C GLY A 37 6.90 -3.74 4.23
N GLY A 38 5.92 -3.10 4.85
CA GLY A 38 4.97 -3.71 5.77
C GLY A 38 3.98 -4.65 5.09
N LEU A 39 3.45 -5.62 5.85
CA LEU A 39 2.37 -6.47 5.38
C LEU A 39 1.06 -5.68 5.32
N VAL A 40 0.40 -5.69 4.15
CA VAL A 40 -0.88 -5.00 3.92
C VAL A 40 -1.96 -5.43 4.92
N LYS A 41 -2.08 -6.73 5.20
CA LYS A 41 -3.17 -7.28 6.03
C LYS A 41 -3.12 -6.81 7.49
N PRO A 42 -1.97 -6.86 8.21
CA PRO A 42 -1.89 -6.31 9.56
C PRO A 42 -2.11 -4.79 9.65
N LEU A 43 -1.69 -4.04 8.63
CA LEU A 43 -2.00 -2.60 8.53
C LEU A 43 -3.51 -2.39 8.41
N ALA A 44 -4.14 -3.08 7.45
CA ALA A 44 -5.59 -3.03 7.26
C ALA A 44 -6.35 -3.46 8.52
N ASN A 45 -5.89 -4.49 9.24
CA ASN A 45 -6.50 -4.89 10.51
C ASN A 45 -6.47 -3.76 11.54
N THR A 46 -5.34 -3.05 11.68
CA THR A 46 -5.23 -1.92 12.60
C THR A 46 -6.15 -0.76 12.18
N PHE A 47 -6.25 -0.47 10.88
CA PHE A 47 -7.17 0.54 10.35
C PHE A 47 -8.63 0.17 10.60
N SER A 48 -9.01 -1.09 10.42
CA SER A 48 -10.34 -1.59 10.73
C SER A 48 -10.67 -1.46 12.22
N LEU A 49 -9.72 -1.74 13.12
CA LEU A 49 -9.92 -1.54 14.57
C LEU A 49 -10.17 -0.07 14.90
N ILE A 50 -9.39 0.85 14.33
CA ILE A 50 -9.61 2.30 14.51
C ILE A 50 -10.99 2.71 13.98
N SER A 51 -11.35 2.27 12.77
CA SER A 51 -12.66 2.55 12.16
C SER A 51 -13.83 1.98 12.97
N GLN A 52 -13.66 0.80 13.57
CA GLN A 52 -14.67 0.19 14.44
C GLN A 52 -14.82 0.97 15.75
N SER A 53 -13.71 1.41 16.36
CA SER A 53 -13.75 2.28 17.53
C SER A 53 -14.47 3.57 17.21
N TRP A 54 -14.14 4.24 16.10
CA TRP A 54 -14.85 5.44 15.64
C TRP A 54 -16.35 5.19 15.48
N ARG A 55 -16.75 4.09 14.81
CA ARG A 55 -18.17 3.75 14.59
C ARG A 55 -18.94 3.52 15.90
N LYS A 56 -18.34 2.86 16.88
CA LYS A 56 -18.97 2.60 18.19
C LYS A 56 -19.28 3.87 18.98
N LEU A 57 -18.54 4.95 18.70
CA LEU A 57 -18.65 6.22 19.39
C LEU A 57 -19.68 7.15 18.73
N GLN A 58 -20.23 6.79 17.57
CA GLN A 58 -21.27 7.55 16.89
C GLN A 58 -22.64 7.30 17.53
N THR A 59 -23.37 8.38 17.81
CA THR A 59 -24.66 8.36 18.55
C THR A 59 -25.87 8.08 17.67
N SER A 60 -25.74 8.19 16.34
CA SER A 60 -26.83 7.98 15.39
C SER A 60 -26.92 6.54 14.88
N ASP A 61 -28.15 6.06 14.65
CA ASP A 61 -28.54 4.81 13.96
C ASP A 61 -28.01 4.65 12.52
N SER A 62 -27.05 5.47 12.11
CA SER A 62 -26.33 5.37 10.84
C SER A 62 -25.36 4.19 10.86
N SER A 63 -25.91 2.99 10.99
CA SER A 63 -25.22 1.70 10.96
C SER A 63 -24.39 1.46 9.69
N ASN A 64 -24.57 2.30 8.66
CA ASN A 64 -23.93 2.18 7.36
C ASN A 64 -22.81 3.18 7.06
N THR A 65 -22.48 4.10 7.97
CA THR A 65 -21.41 5.08 7.69
C THR A 65 -20.03 4.44 7.94
N GLU A 66 -19.19 4.44 6.91
CA GLU A 66 -17.77 4.09 7.04
C GLU A 66 -16.94 5.31 7.43
N MET A 67 -15.91 5.11 8.26
CA MET A 67 -14.94 6.17 8.56
C MET A 67 -14.26 6.58 7.24
N PRO A 68 -14.22 7.89 6.88
CA PRO A 68 -13.46 8.35 5.74
C PRO A 68 -11.95 8.07 5.94
N MET A 69 -11.30 7.48 4.94
CA MET A 69 -9.89 7.12 5.00
C MET A 69 -9.13 7.54 3.75
N MET A 70 -7.87 7.95 3.91
CA MET A 70 -6.90 8.13 2.83
C MET A 70 -5.64 7.32 3.18
N TRP A 71 -5.46 6.20 2.49
CA TRP A 71 -4.28 5.36 2.63
C TRP A 71 -3.31 5.64 1.48
N ILE A 72 -2.17 6.23 1.82
CA ILE A 72 -1.06 6.51 0.92
C ILE A 72 -0.23 5.23 0.76
N PHE A 73 -0.21 4.64 -0.44
CA PHE A 73 0.49 3.36 -0.65
C PHE A 73 0.85 3.10 -2.12
N PRO A 74 1.76 2.17 -2.44
CA PRO A 74 2.15 1.90 -3.81
C PRO A 74 1.03 1.26 -4.65
N TYR A 75 0.79 1.77 -5.86
CA TYR A 75 -0.32 1.34 -6.74
C TYR A 75 -0.31 -0.16 -7.06
N PHE A 76 0.87 -0.81 -7.07
CA PHE A 76 0.99 -2.23 -7.40
C PHE A 76 0.50 -3.16 -6.28
N LEU A 77 0.16 -2.61 -5.10
CA LEU A 77 -0.46 -3.34 -3.99
C LEU A 77 -1.98 -3.16 -3.94
N GLU A 78 -2.58 -2.42 -4.89
CA GLU A 78 -4.02 -2.21 -5.01
C GLU A 78 -4.85 -3.50 -4.85
N PRO A 79 -4.56 -4.64 -5.52
CA PRO A 79 -5.37 -5.84 -5.34
C PRO A 79 -5.45 -6.31 -3.88
N ARG A 80 -4.35 -6.17 -3.12
CA ARG A 80 -4.30 -6.57 -1.71
C ARG A 80 -5.02 -5.56 -0.81
N ILE A 81 -5.01 -4.28 -1.18
CA ILE A 81 -5.77 -3.25 -0.46
C ILE A 81 -7.26 -3.49 -0.67
N LEU A 82 -7.70 -3.70 -1.91
CA LEU A 82 -9.11 -3.94 -2.24
C LEU A 82 -9.64 -5.28 -1.68
N GLU A 83 -8.78 -6.29 -1.52
CA GLU A 83 -9.11 -7.50 -0.76
C GLU A 83 -9.46 -7.20 0.72
N CYS A 84 -8.87 -6.16 1.31
CA CYS A 84 -9.14 -5.78 2.71
C CYS A 84 -10.23 -4.69 2.83
N PHE A 85 -10.29 -3.77 1.87
CA PHE A 85 -11.21 -2.64 1.81
C PHE A 85 -11.83 -2.54 0.40
N PRO A 86 -12.91 -3.29 0.13
CA PRO A 86 -13.53 -3.30 -1.20
C PRO A 86 -14.15 -1.95 -1.62
N SER A 87 -14.51 -1.10 -0.68
CA SER A 87 -15.06 0.25 -0.93
C SER A 87 -13.99 1.25 -1.40
N PHE A 88 -12.70 0.91 -1.31
CA PHE A 88 -11.64 1.84 -1.67
C PHE A 88 -11.50 1.99 -3.18
N THR A 89 -11.16 3.20 -3.61
CA THR A 89 -10.73 3.52 -4.97
C THR A 89 -9.35 4.15 -4.94
N MET A 90 -8.52 3.83 -5.93
CA MET A 90 -7.22 4.45 -6.13
C MET A 90 -7.35 5.75 -6.94
N LEU A 91 -6.97 6.88 -6.35
CA LEU A 91 -6.88 8.16 -7.04
C LEU A 91 -5.63 8.22 -7.93
N ASP A 92 -5.64 9.06 -8.96
CA ASP A 92 -4.52 9.14 -9.92
C ASP A 92 -3.37 10.03 -9.44
N TYR A 93 -3.54 10.72 -8.31
CA TYR A 93 -2.55 11.62 -7.74
C TYR A 93 -1.25 10.90 -7.39
N GLN A 94 -0.14 11.37 -7.95
CA GLN A 94 1.20 10.83 -7.71
C GLN A 94 1.80 11.52 -6.49
N VAL A 95 1.88 10.78 -5.37
CA VAL A 95 2.49 11.32 -4.15
C VAL A 95 4.00 11.29 -4.29
N ASP A 96 4.63 12.46 -4.35
CA ASP A 96 6.08 12.62 -4.39
C ASP A 96 6.67 12.82 -2.99
N TYR A 97 7.91 12.34 -2.79
CA TYR A 97 8.63 12.42 -1.53
C TYR A 97 9.99 13.09 -1.71
N ASP A 98 10.32 14.06 -0.86
CA ASP A 98 11.62 14.76 -0.90
C ASP A 98 12.83 13.84 -0.67
N ASN A 99 12.64 12.82 0.18
CA ASN A 99 13.73 12.04 0.78
C ASN A 99 13.74 10.55 0.39
N HIS A 100 12.81 10.09 -0.45
CA HIS A 100 12.74 8.66 -0.80
C HIS A 100 13.62 8.33 -2.02
N SER A 101 14.64 7.49 -1.85
CA SER A 101 15.61 7.15 -2.90
C SER A 101 14.97 6.56 -4.17
N LEU A 102 13.90 5.78 -4.01
CA LEU A 102 13.20 5.08 -5.11
C LEU A 102 11.89 5.75 -5.58
N TYR A 103 11.35 6.71 -4.81
CA TYR A 103 9.99 7.26 -5.00
C TYR A 103 9.99 8.78 -5.03
N LYS A 104 11.06 9.34 -5.63
CA LYS A 104 11.19 10.76 -5.91
C LYS A 104 11.25 10.98 -7.42
N HIS A 105 10.68 12.09 -7.86
CA HIS A 105 10.89 12.64 -9.20
C HIS A 105 12.33 13.14 -9.34
N GLY A 106 13.02 12.84 -10.44
CA GLY A 106 14.32 13.47 -10.75
C GLY A 106 15.39 12.57 -11.36
N LYS A 107 16.60 13.13 -11.55
CA LYS A 107 17.72 12.56 -12.32
C LYS A 107 18.22 11.18 -11.86
N THR A 108 18.05 10.85 -10.59
CA THR A 108 18.51 9.57 -10.00
C THR A 108 17.37 8.65 -9.55
N GLY A 109 16.11 9.06 -9.77
CA GLY A 109 14.89 8.35 -9.33
C GLY A 109 14.07 7.83 -10.51
N ARG A 110 12.93 7.21 -10.23
CA ARG A 110 11.95 6.93 -11.29
C ARG A 110 11.40 8.26 -11.81
N LYS A 111 11.07 8.31 -13.11
CA LYS A 111 10.42 9.49 -13.71
C LYS A 111 9.07 9.83 -13.05
N GLN A 112 8.46 8.90 -12.31
CA GLN A 112 7.15 9.07 -11.67
C GLN A 112 7.11 8.25 -10.38
N SER A 113 6.54 8.81 -9.31
CA SER A 113 6.31 8.08 -8.06
C SER A 113 5.32 6.93 -8.28
N PRO A 114 5.52 5.75 -7.69
CA PRO A 114 4.53 4.67 -7.70
C PRO A 114 3.51 4.75 -6.56
N VAL A 115 3.56 5.80 -5.73
CA VAL A 115 2.68 5.96 -4.57
C VAL A 115 1.42 6.73 -4.96
N ARG A 116 0.25 6.22 -4.56
CA ARG A 116 -1.08 6.78 -4.83
C ARG A 116 -1.86 6.88 -3.52
N LEU A 117 -3.01 7.56 -3.60
CA LEU A 117 -4.00 7.62 -2.52
C LEU A 117 -5.08 6.56 -2.78
N PHE A 118 -5.40 5.76 -1.77
CA PHE A 118 -6.54 4.86 -1.74
C PHE A 118 -7.57 5.37 -0.73
N THR A 119 -8.84 5.46 -1.12
CA THR A 119 -9.87 6.09 -0.27
C THR A 119 -11.25 5.54 -0.53
N ASN A 120 -12.11 5.52 0.49
CA ASN A 120 -13.56 5.32 0.37
C ASN A 120 -14.33 6.63 0.17
N ILE A 121 -13.65 7.79 0.10
CA ILE A 121 -14.24 9.07 -0.29
C ILE A 121 -14.53 9.03 -1.80
N SER A 122 -15.64 9.64 -2.24
CA SER A 122 -15.99 9.66 -3.66
C SER A 122 -14.87 10.31 -4.49
N PRO A 123 -14.34 9.63 -5.53
CA PRO A 123 -13.26 10.18 -6.36
C PRO A 123 -13.62 11.48 -7.09
N LYS A 124 -14.91 11.77 -7.27
CA LYS A 124 -15.40 13.01 -7.89
C LYS A 124 -15.20 14.22 -6.97
N ASP A 125 -15.23 14.00 -5.66
CA ASP A 125 -15.16 15.05 -4.63
C ASP A 125 -13.70 15.41 -4.29
N VAL A 126 -12.73 14.62 -4.77
CA VAL A 126 -11.29 14.89 -4.58
C VAL A 126 -10.72 15.58 -5.82
N VAL A 127 -10.63 16.91 -5.75
CA VAL A 127 -10.07 17.76 -6.80
C VAL A 127 -8.55 17.69 -6.81
N LEU A 128 -7.95 17.41 -7.97
CA LEU A 128 -6.48 17.37 -8.15
C LEU A 128 -5.96 18.63 -8.87
N PRO A 129 -4.74 19.08 -8.56
CA PRO A 129 -4.17 20.34 -9.06
C PRO A 129 -4.03 20.36 -10.59
N LYS A 130 -4.68 21.32 -11.25
CA LYS A 130 -4.64 21.43 -12.72
C LYS A 130 -3.27 21.87 -13.23
N ASP A 131 -2.59 22.71 -12.47
CA ASP A 131 -1.23 23.22 -12.70
C ASP A 131 -0.17 22.12 -12.67
N GLU A 132 -0.42 21.02 -11.95
CA GLU A 132 0.42 19.80 -12.01
C GLU A 132 0.05 18.84 -13.15
N GLY A 133 -0.87 19.24 -14.03
CA GLY A 133 -1.24 18.48 -15.23
C GLY A 133 -2.35 17.45 -15.01
N TYR A 134 -3.17 17.59 -13.96
CA TYR A 134 -4.39 16.79 -13.79
C TYR A 134 -5.59 17.42 -14.49
N ARG A 135 -6.52 16.57 -14.93
CA ARG A 135 -7.78 16.94 -15.58
C ARG A 135 -8.94 16.12 -15.04
N PHE A 136 -10.15 16.67 -15.07
CA PHE A 136 -11.35 15.88 -14.78
C PHE A 136 -11.71 14.98 -15.97
N CYS A 137 -12.05 13.73 -15.70
CA CYS A 137 -12.64 12.82 -16.67
C CYS A 137 -14.14 12.69 -16.36
N SER A 138 -14.99 13.27 -17.22
CA SER A 138 -16.45 13.25 -17.07
C SER A 138 -17.05 11.85 -17.17
N ILE A 139 -16.43 10.92 -17.90
CA ILE A 139 -16.93 9.55 -18.03
C ILE A 139 -16.66 8.76 -16.73
N CYS A 140 -15.42 8.82 -16.22
CA CYS A 140 -15.05 8.13 -14.99
C CYS A 140 -15.41 8.90 -13.70
N GLN A 141 -15.91 10.13 -13.81
CA GLN A 141 -16.24 11.02 -12.70
C GLN A 141 -15.10 11.14 -11.67
N ARG A 142 -13.87 11.37 -12.16
CA ARG A 142 -12.68 11.51 -11.32
C ARG A 142 -11.58 12.34 -12.00
N PHE A 143 -10.68 12.89 -11.20
CA PHE A 143 -9.48 13.54 -11.71
C PHE A 143 -8.40 12.51 -12.10
N VAL A 144 -7.75 12.75 -13.23
CA VAL A 144 -6.72 11.88 -13.81
C VAL A 144 -5.58 12.72 -14.37
N LEU A 145 -4.37 12.16 -14.42
CA LEU A 145 -3.24 12.79 -15.09
C LEU A 145 -3.56 12.98 -16.58
N PHE A 146 -3.10 14.07 -17.20
CA PHE A 146 -3.39 14.36 -18.61
C PHE A 146 -3.00 13.22 -19.58
N LEU A 147 -1.91 12.49 -19.27
CA LEU A 147 -1.43 11.33 -20.03
C LEU A 147 -2.24 10.05 -19.78
N ASN A 148 -3.05 9.98 -18.72
CA ASN A 148 -3.96 8.87 -18.48
C ASN A 148 -5.20 9.04 -19.36
N LYS A 149 -5.14 8.54 -20.59
CA LYS A 149 -6.25 8.61 -21.55
C LYS A 149 -7.35 7.60 -21.18
N HIS A 150 -8.60 8.06 -21.28
CA HIS A 150 -9.74 7.18 -21.08
C HIS A 150 -9.81 6.16 -22.22
N CYS A 151 -9.93 4.88 -21.88
CA CYS A 151 -10.13 3.82 -22.85
C CYS A 151 -11.63 3.57 -23.02
N ALA A 152 -12.21 3.98 -24.15
CA ALA A 152 -13.63 3.77 -24.44
C ALA A 152 -14.04 2.29 -24.42
N LYS A 153 -13.14 1.37 -24.82
CA LYS A 153 -13.42 -0.08 -24.84
C LYS A 153 -13.51 -0.70 -23.45
N CYS A 154 -12.71 -0.22 -22.50
CA CYS A 154 -12.75 -0.71 -21.12
C CYS A 154 -13.59 0.18 -20.20
N ASN A 155 -14.04 1.34 -20.69
CA ASN A 155 -14.72 2.39 -19.94
C ASN A 155 -13.97 2.84 -18.66
N VAL A 156 -12.63 2.92 -18.73
CA VAL A 156 -11.78 3.33 -17.60
C VAL A 156 -10.62 4.21 -18.06
N CYS A 157 -10.08 5.03 -17.17
CA CYS A 157 -8.74 5.63 -17.30
C CYS A 157 -7.71 4.67 -16.68
N PRO A 158 -7.02 3.83 -17.50
CA PRO A 158 -6.39 2.62 -17.02
C PRO A 158 -4.95 2.81 -16.52
N SER A 159 -4.31 3.93 -16.85
CA SER A 159 -2.92 4.14 -16.47
C SER A 159 -2.80 4.24 -14.95
N LYS A 160 -1.81 3.53 -14.41
CA LYS A 160 -1.44 3.59 -12.99
C LYS A 160 -0.05 4.18 -12.78
N ASP A 161 0.74 4.27 -13.85
CA ASP A 161 2.13 4.73 -13.84
C ASP A 161 2.33 5.97 -14.71
N GLY A 162 1.24 6.74 -14.90
CA GLY A 162 1.14 8.03 -15.58
C GLY A 162 1.67 8.08 -17.01
N ARG A 163 1.90 6.93 -17.64
CA ARG A 163 2.12 6.80 -19.09
C ARG A 163 0.82 6.49 -19.80
N GLU A 164 0.72 6.78 -21.08
CA GLU A 164 -0.42 6.32 -21.86
C GLU A 164 -0.39 4.80 -22.01
N TRP A 165 -1.45 4.13 -21.54
CA TRP A 165 -1.64 2.69 -21.69
C TRP A 165 -2.43 2.40 -22.96
N LYS A 166 -2.20 1.23 -23.55
CA LYS A 166 -2.88 0.80 -24.77
C LYS A 166 -3.85 -0.34 -24.49
N HIS A 167 -4.96 -0.37 -25.21
CA HIS A 167 -5.91 -1.48 -25.16
C HIS A 167 -5.42 -2.64 -26.02
N CYS A 168 -5.39 -3.86 -25.47
CA CYS A 168 -5.18 -5.08 -26.25
C CYS A 168 -6.53 -5.72 -26.55
N SER A 169 -6.96 -5.69 -27.81
CA SER A 169 -8.24 -6.25 -28.24
C SER A 169 -8.34 -7.75 -27.96
N THR A 170 -7.27 -8.53 -28.18
CA THR A 170 -7.25 -9.97 -27.93
C THR A 170 -7.42 -10.33 -26.45
N CYS A 171 -6.84 -9.53 -25.54
CA CYS A 171 -7.02 -9.76 -24.10
C CYS A 171 -8.23 -9.04 -23.50
N GLY A 172 -8.92 -8.18 -24.28
CA GLY A 172 -10.00 -7.33 -23.79
C GLY A 172 -9.61 -6.38 -22.66
N LYS A 173 -8.34 -5.99 -22.53
CA LYS A 173 -7.88 -5.16 -21.40
C LYS A 173 -6.77 -4.18 -21.77
N CYS A 174 -6.70 -3.10 -21.00
CA CYS A 174 -5.62 -2.12 -21.09
C CYS A 174 -4.34 -2.64 -20.45
N VAL A 175 -3.21 -2.39 -21.10
CA VAL A 175 -1.89 -2.82 -20.67
C VAL A 175 -0.86 -1.70 -20.83
N LYS A 176 0.24 -1.80 -20.09
CA LYS A 176 1.36 -0.87 -20.21
C LYS A 176 1.86 -0.79 -21.66
N PRO A 177 2.34 0.38 -22.11
CA PRO A 177 2.77 0.57 -23.50
C PRO A 177 3.89 -0.40 -23.92
N SER A 178 4.78 -0.76 -22.97
CA SER A 178 5.89 -1.68 -23.20
C SER A 178 5.48 -3.16 -23.30
N TRP A 179 4.23 -3.51 -23.00
CA TRP A 179 3.74 -4.89 -23.09
C TRP A 179 3.26 -5.21 -24.50
N LYS A 180 3.46 -6.45 -24.95
CA LYS A 180 2.95 -6.97 -26.22
C LYS A 180 2.13 -8.24 -25.96
N HIS A 181 1.11 -8.49 -26.77
CA HIS A 181 0.35 -9.74 -26.71
C HIS A 181 1.21 -10.88 -27.26
N CYS A 182 1.42 -11.92 -26.47
CA CYS A 182 2.08 -13.14 -26.92
C CYS A 182 1.02 -14.15 -27.35
N GLN A 183 1.02 -14.51 -28.63
CA GLN A 183 0.06 -15.47 -29.19
C GLN A 183 0.23 -16.86 -28.55
N ALA A 184 1.46 -17.31 -28.39
CA ALA A 184 1.76 -18.62 -27.79
C ALA A 184 1.28 -18.73 -26.33
N CYS A 185 1.31 -17.63 -25.57
CA CYS A 185 0.87 -17.63 -24.17
C CYS A 185 -0.57 -17.11 -23.97
N GLY A 186 -1.23 -16.61 -25.01
CA GLY A 186 -2.57 -15.99 -24.93
C GLY A 186 -2.65 -14.79 -23.97
N ARG A 187 -1.53 -14.11 -23.67
CA ARG A 187 -1.49 -13.00 -22.69
C ARG A 187 -0.55 -11.88 -23.10
N CYS A 188 -0.86 -10.67 -22.65
CA CYS A 188 0.10 -9.58 -22.69
C CYS A 188 1.21 -9.77 -21.65
N ALA A 189 2.45 -9.55 -22.07
CA ALA A 189 3.64 -9.58 -21.25
C ALA A 189 4.73 -8.65 -21.82
N LEU A 190 5.85 -8.52 -21.12
CA LEU A 190 7.04 -7.86 -21.69
C LEU A 190 7.59 -8.68 -22.87
N PRO A 191 8.23 -8.07 -23.88
CA PRO A 191 8.75 -8.80 -25.04
C PRO A 191 9.69 -9.95 -24.67
N ALA A 192 10.65 -9.71 -23.77
CA ALA A 192 11.58 -10.72 -23.24
C ALA A 192 10.99 -11.49 -22.03
N HIS A 193 9.72 -11.86 -22.09
CA HIS A 193 9.14 -12.75 -21.08
C HIS A 193 9.42 -14.22 -21.44
N PRO A 194 9.55 -15.09 -20.45
CA PRO A 194 9.60 -16.51 -20.69
C PRO A 194 8.26 -17.02 -21.28
N CYS A 195 8.33 -17.54 -22.51
CA CYS A 195 7.22 -18.17 -23.24
C CYS A 195 7.18 -19.68 -22.99
N GLY A 196 5.98 -20.26 -23.02
CA GLY A 196 5.77 -21.72 -22.99
C GLY A 196 4.80 -22.19 -21.89
N PRO A 197 4.30 -23.44 -21.98
CA PRO A 197 3.46 -24.06 -20.97
C PRO A 197 4.29 -24.37 -19.71
N GLY A 198 4.43 -23.40 -18.81
CA GLY A 198 5.13 -23.68 -17.55
C GLY A 198 5.61 -22.50 -16.70
N GLN A 199 4.93 -21.35 -16.67
CA GLN A 199 5.32 -20.24 -15.77
C GLN A 199 4.17 -19.49 -15.11
N ALA A 200 3.08 -20.17 -14.75
CA ALA A 200 2.66 -20.01 -13.37
C ALA A 200 3.63 -20.89 -12.55
N GLN A 201 4.04 -20.48 -11.35
CA GLN A 201 4.58 -21.46 -10.41
C GLN A 201 3.40 -22.36 -10.03
N ASP A 202 3.10 -23.30 -10.93
CA ASP A 202 2.11 -24.34 -10.74
C ASP A 202 2.74 -25.31 -9.75
N GLY A 203 2.47 -24.98 -8.49
CA GLY A 203 2.85 -25.77 -7.37
C GLY A 203 2.54 -25.09 -6.04
N CYS A 204 2.34 -25.93 -5.05
CA CYS A 204 2.13 -25.55 -3.69
C CYS A 204 3.49 -25.24 -3.05
N PHE A 205 3.77 -23.96 -2.81
CA PHE A 205 4.92 -23.53 -2.02
C PHE A 205 4.98 -24.09 -0.60
N SER A 206 3.87 -24.63 -0.08
CA SER A 206 3.83 -25.23 1.26
C SER A 206 4.33 -26.67 1.28
N CYS A 207 4.22 -27.42 0.18
CA CYS A 207 4.68 -28.82 0.13
C CYS A 207 5.53 -29.19 -1.09
N GLY A 208 5.81 -28.25 -1.99
CA GLY A 208 6.58 -28.45 -3.20
C GLY A 208 5.85 -29.15 -4.35
N SER A 209 4.65 -29.72 -4.12
CA SER A 209 3.89 -30.43 -5.17
C SER A 209 3.46 -29.48 -6.28
N ARG A 210 3.60 -29.92 -7.54
CA ARG A 210 3.17 -29.18 -8.75
C ARG A 210 1.71 -29.42 -9.14
N GLU A 211 1.05 -30.37 -8.49
CA GLU A 211 -0.29 -30.85 -8.86
C GLU A 211 -1.43 -29.98 -8.32
N HIS A 212 -1.15 -29.11 -7.34
CA HIS A 212 -2.15 -28.24 -6.76
C HIS A 212 -1.57 -26.87 -6.37
N LYS A 213 -2.45 -25.86 -6.30
CA LYS A 213 -2.11 -24.54 -5.75
C LYS A 213 -2.20 -24.57 -4.23
N ARG A 214 -1.47 -23.69 -3.53
CA ARG A 214 -1.45 -23.58 -2.04
C ARG A 214 -2.83 -23.63 -1.37
N LYS A 215 -3.88 -23.10 -2.02
CA LYS A 215 -5.25 -23.08 -1.47
C LYS A 215 -5.85 -24.49 -1.31
N ALA A 216 -5.47 -25.44 -2.16
CA ALA A 216 -5.93 -26.82 -2.16
C ALA A 216 -4.88 -27.77 -1.58
N CYS A 217 -3.96 -27.27 -0.75
CA CYS A 217 -2.89 -28.10 -0.19
C CYS A 217 -3.38 -28.94 0.99
N PRO A 218 -3.28 -30.28 0.94
CA PRO A 218 -3.70 -31.15 2.02
C PRO A 218 -2.82 -31.02 3.28
N LEU A 219 -1.60 -30.51 3.15
CA LEU A 219 -0.66 -30.28 4.27
C LEU A 219 -0.86 -28.92 4.96
N LYS A 220 -1.88 -28.14 4.57
CA LYS A 220 -2.13 -26.81 5.12
C LYS A 220 -2.60 -26.85 6.58
N ASP A 221 -3.21 -27.96 7.01
CA ASP A 221 -3.76 -28.11 8.37
C ASP A 221 -2.81 -28.80 9.36
N SER A 222 -1.77 -29.51 8.89
CA SER A 222 -0.84 -30.24 9.76
C SER A 222 0.11 -29.34 10.54
N HIS A 223 0.47 -28.18 10.00
CA HIS A 223 1.35 -27.22 10.69
C HIS A 223 0.68 -26.43 11.82
N ARG A 224 -0.64 -26.49 11.98
CA ARG A 224 -1.33 -25.89 13.15
C ARG A 224 -1.30 -26.76 14.40
N ILE A 225 -1.06 -28.07 14.26
CA ILE A 225 -1.18 -29.02 15.37
C ILE A 225 0.16 -29.18 16.10
N SER A 226 1.31 -28.95 15.44
CA SER A 226 2.62 -29.14 16.08
C SER A 226 3.05 -28.01 17.04
N SER A 227 2.32 -26.89 17.12
CA SER A 227 2.61 -25.82 18.09
C SER A 227 1.91 -26.02 19.44
N HIS A 228 1.12 -27.08 19.61
CA HIS A 228 0.43 -27.44 20.85
C HIS A 228 0.86 -28.82 21.35
N ARG A 229 2.15 -29.02 21.68
CA ARG A 229 2.51 -29.96 22.76
C ARG A 229 3.91 -29.74 23.34
N SER A 230 3.88 -29.56 24.67
CA SER A 230 4.93 -29.82 25.67
C SER A 230 6.20 -28.95 25.68
N LYS A 231 6.16 -27.92 26.53
CA LYS A 231 7.30 -27.54 27.38
C LYS A 231 7.70 -28.77 28.21
N ALA A 232 8.89 -29.30 27.97
CA ALA A 232 9.61 -30.11 28.96
C ALA A 232 11.07 -29.60 29.01
N LYS A 233 11.47 -29.17 30.20
CA LYS A 233 12.84 -28.74 30.54
C LYS A 233 13.79 -29.93 30.44
N SER A 234 14.94 -29.75 29.79
CA SER A 234 16.17 -30.41 30.22
C SER A 234 17.37 -29.50 29.92
N GLY A 235 18.25 -29.36 30.92
CA GLY A 235 19.35 -28.42 30.94
C GLY A 235 20.58 -28.87 30.14
N GLY A 236 21.38 -27.89 29.73
CA GLY A 236 22.71 -28.06 29.16
C GLY A 236 23.44 -26.72 29.12
N LYS A 237 24.70 -26.71 29.56
CA LYS A 237 25.50 -25.56 30.04
C LYS A 237 25.98 -24.58 28.95
N ASN A 238 26.14 -23.31 29.37
CA ASN A 238 27.12 -22.25 29.03
C ASN A 238 27.89 -22.32 27.70
N VAL A 239 27.96 -21.17 26.98
CA VAL A 239 29.12 -20.25 26.99
C VAL A 239 28.66 -18.83 26.62
N SER A 240 29.04 -17.87 27.45
CA SER A 240 28.84 -16.42 27.30
C SER A 240 29.82 -15.79 26.31
N ARG A 241 29.34 -14.90 25.44
CA ARG A 241 30.17 -13.85 24.80
C ARG A 241 29.39 -12.54 24.76
N HIS A 242 29.74 -11.63 25.68
CA HIS A 242 29.37 -10.21 25.63
C HIS A 242 30.28 -9.44 24.64
N PRO A 243 29.91 -8.21 24.23
CA PRO A 243 30.14 -7.68 22.90
C PRO A 243 31.25 -6.63 22.86
N LEU A 244 31.95 -6.53 21.73
CA LEU A 244 32.87 -5.43 21.47
C LEU A 244 32.09 -4.20 21.00
N VAL A 245 32.02 -3.20 21.88
CA VAL A 245 31.49 -1.85 21.66
C VAL A 245 32.45 -1.08 20.74
N LYS A 246 31.94 -0.52 19.63
CA LYS A 246 32.64 0.51 18.83
C LYS A 246 32.04 1.90 19.12
N PRO A 247 32.86 2.96 19.21
CA PRO A 247 32.40 4.28 19.65
C PRO A 247 31.52 4.99 18.62
N LYS A 248 30.44 5.62 19.10
CA LYS A 248 29.49 6.44 18.33
C LYS A 248 30.12 7.76 17.89
N ALA A 249 30.15 8.02 16.59
CA ALA A 249 30.37 9.38 16.07
C ALA A 249 29.13 10.26 16.35
N LYS A 250 29.35 11.43 16.95
CA LYS A 250 28.30 12.44 17.25
C LYS A 250 27.63 12.90 15.95
N ARG A 251 26.36 12.52 15.74
CA ARG A 251 25.50 13.08 14.68
C ARG A 251 25.03 14.47 15.11
N MET A 252 25.35 15.49 14.32
CA MET A 252 24.78 16.84 14.50
C MET A 252 23.27 16.82 14.24
N SER A 253 22.52 17.60 15.03
CA SER A 253 21.08 17.77 14.91
C SER A 253 20.67 18.44 13.60
N GLY A 254 19.45 18.16 13.12
CA GLY A 254 18.94 18.64 11.83
C GLY A 254 18.91 20.17 11.68
N GLY A 255 18.83 20.92 12.79
CA GLY A 255 18.89 22.39 12.79
C GLY A 255 20.24 22.93 12.29
N ALA A 256 21.36 22.30 12.66
CA ALA A 256 22.70 22.74 12.26
C ALA A 256 22.97 22.53 10.76
N ARG A 257 22.32 21.53 10.12
CA ARG A 257 22.40 21.32 8.67
C ARG A 257 21.65 22.38 7.87
N ARG A 258 20.57 22.94 8.42
CA ARG A 258 19.76 23.95 7.73
C ARG A 258 20.46 25.31 7.70
N ALA A 259 21.13 25.70 8.79
CA ALA A 259 21.94 26.92 8.86
C ALA A 259 23.13 26.91 7.89
N LYS A 260 23.83 25.76 7.76
CA LYS A 260 24.96 25.62 6.83
C LYS A 260 24.55 25.69 5.35
N LYS A 261 23.32 25.28 5.02
CA LYS A 261 22.79 25.35 3.64
C LYS A 261 22.33 26.76 3.28
N MET A 262 21.79 27.52 4.22
CA MET A 262 21.44 28.94 4.02
C MET A 262 22.70 29.81 3.83
N ALA A 263 23.76 29.57 4.62
CA ALA A 263 25.01 30.33 4.51
C ALA A 263 25.79 30.07 3.20
N ALA A 264 25.53 28.96 2.52
CA ALA A 264 26.14 28.64 1.22
C ALA A 264 25.38 29.21 0.01
N LEU A 265 24.19 29.78 0.23
CA LEU A 265 23.35 30.40 -0.81
C LEU A 265 23.41 31.94 -0.79
N SER A 266 24.17 32.53 0.13
CA SER A 266 24.39 33.98 0.24
C SER A 266 25.84 34.39 -0.03
N LYS A 267 26.53 33.67 -0.91
CA LYS A 267 27.79 34.10 -1.53
C LYS A 267 27.67 34.07 -3.04
#